data_AF-A0A9X9X2N8-F1
#
_entry.id   AF-A0A9X9X2N8-F1
#
_cell.length_a   1.000
_cell.length_b   1.000
_cell.length_c   1.000
_cell.angle_alpha   90.00
_cell.angle_beta   90.00
_cell.angle_gamma   90.00
#
_symmetry.space_group_name_H-M   'P 1'
#
loop_
_entity.id
_entity.type
_entity.pdbx_description
1 polymer ?
#
loop_
_entity_poly.entity_id
_entity_poly.type
_entity_poly.pdbx_seq_one_letter_code
_entity_poly.pdbx_strand_id
1 'polypeptide(L)'
;MKINTKDLISAALLIGFAVVGLWLNMDHTLGTARRMGPGYMPMLAFWILLGLGAIVLLLSLFNGPDPIPMWTGPEIGFLLAGAVGGTAAGLVAAGMPGWVGAGWNPLGIGLFVGCMIVSVVKSWRPLFLISAAFTLFGLLLEPLGLMVAIATSVVLSAFADETHKPVGVLGLVAFLCALCWAVFIYELDIRVPVWPVF
;
A
#
# COMPACT_ATOMS: atom_id res chain seq x y z
N MET A 1 -26.03 -25.56 -8.14
CA MET A 1 -25.21 -24.43 -7.67
C MET A 1 -23.78 -24.70 -8.11
N LYS A 2 -23.26 -23.99 -9.12
CA LYS A 2 -21.83 -24.07 -9.46
C LYS A 2 -21.17 -23.09 -8.51
N ILE A 3 -20.41 -23.58 -7.53
CA ILE A 3 -19.78 -22.74 -6.53
C ILE A 3 -18.42 -22.34 -7.07
N ASN A 4 -18.15 -21.04 -7.20
CA ASN A 4 -16.80 -20.57 -7.53
C ASN A 4 -15.95 -20.53 -6.24
N THR A 5 -15.08 -21.53 -6.06
CA THR A 5 -14.24 -21.65 -4.85
C THR A 5 -13.31 -20.45 -4.67
N LYS A 6 -12.84 -19.79 -5.75
CA LYS A 6 -12.00 -18.59 -5.65
C LYS A 6 -12.75 -17.41 -5.05
N ASP A 7 -13.94 -17.13 -5.57
CA ASP A 7 -14.77 -16.03 -5.10
C ASP A 7 -15.26 -16.30 -3.68
N LEU A 8 -15.49 -17.58 -3.34
CA LEU A 8 -15.89 -17.98 -2.01
C LEU A 8 -14.78 -17.73 -0.99
N ILE A 9 -13.54 -18.14 -1.30
CA ILE A 9 -12.38 -17.89 -0.44
C ILE A 9 -12.11 -16.39 -0.33
N SER A 10 -12.20 -15.65 -1.44
CA SER A 10 -12.01 -14.20 -1.46
C SER A 10 -13.06 -13.50 -0.60
N ALA A 11 -14.34 -13.89 -0.72
CA ALA A 11 -15.41 -13.37 0.11
C ALA A 11 -15.21 -13.69 1.60
N ALA A 12 -14.83 -14.92 1.92
CA ALA A 12 -14.55 -15.33 3.29
C ALA A 12 -13.39 -14.51 3.90
N LEU A 13 -12.33 -14.25 3.13
CA LEU A 13 -11.21 -13.40 3.56
C LEU A 13 -11.65 -11.96 3.78
N LEU A 14 -12.40 -11.36 2.85
CA LEU A 14 -12.89 -9.97 2.95
C LEU A 14 -13.79 -9.80 4.18
N ILE A 15 -14.73 -10.72 4.39
CA ILE A 15 -15.62 -10.72 5.56
C ILE A 15 -14.80 -10.93 6.84
N GLY A 16 -13.84 -11.86 6.84
CA GLY A 16 -12.97 -12.11 7.99
C GLY A 16 -12.19 -10.87 8.42
N PHE A 17 -11.53 -10.20 7.47
CA PHE A 17 -10.82 -8.94 7.73
C PHE A 17 -11.77 -7.84 8.23
N ALA A 18 -12.95 -7.71 7.64
CA ALA A 18 -13.94 -6.71 8.05
C ALA A 18 -14.44 -6.98 9.48
N VAL A 19 -14.74 -8.23 9.83
CA VAL A 19 -15.21 -8.62 11.17
C VAL A 19 -14.13 -8.37 12.22
N VAL A 20 -12.88 -8.79 11.96
CA VAL A 20 -11.76 -8.53 12.85
C VAL A 20 -11.52 -7.02 13.00
N GLY A 21 -11.57 -6.27 11.90
CA GLY A 21 -11.44 -4.82 11.91
C GLY A 21 -12.52 -4.12 12.72
N LEU A 22 -13.79 -4.52 12.54
CA LEU A 22 -14.92 -4.00 13.32
C LEU A 22 -14.79 -4.34 14.79
N TRP A 23 -14.35 -5.57 15.11
CA TRP A 23 -14.13 -6.02 16.49
C TRP A 23 -13.03 -5.21 17.18
N LEU A 24 -11.88 -5.01 16.52
CA LEU A 24 -10.79 -4.17 17.04
C LEU A 24 -11.20 -2.70 17.16
N ASN A 25 -12.15 -2.23 16.35
CA ASN A 25 -12.59 -0.84 16.38
C ASN A 25 -13.60 -0.53 17.49
N MET A 26 -14.14 -1.55 18.18
CA MET A 26 -15.18 -1.35 19.20
C MET A 26 -14.72 -0.47 20.37
N ASP A 27 -13.41 -0.42 20.64
CA ASP A 27 -12.83 0.37 21.72
C ASP A 27 -12.57 1.84 21.33
N HIS A 28 -12.84 2.24 20.08
CA HIS A 28 -12.55 3.58 19.58
C HIS A 28 -13.77 4.49 19.56
N THR A 29 -13.56 5.76 19.93
CA THR A 29 -14.63 6.77 19.89
C THR A 29 -14.97 7.13 18.44
N LEU A 30 -16.25 7.00 18.08
CA LEU A 30 -16.74 7.26 16.73
C LEU A 30 -17.05 8.75 16.49
N GLY A 31 -17.44 9.50 17.53
CA GLY A 31 -17.85 10.89 17.37
C GLY A 31 -19.09 11.04 16.45
N THR A 32 -19.18 12.13 15.70
CA THR A 32 -20.28 12.39 14.75
C THR A 32 -19.73 12.69 13.35
N ALA A 33 -20.55 12.62 12.30
CA ALA A 33 -20.09 12.86 10.92
C ALA A 33 -19.41 14.23 10.70
N ARG A 34 -19.70 15.23 11.54
CA ARG A 34 -19.09 16.58 11.50
C ARG A 34 -17.91 16.76 12.46
N ARG A 35 -17.69 15.81 13.36
CA ARG A 35 -16.57 15.74 14.31
C ARG A 35 -16.17 14.28 14.46
N MET A 36 -15.58 13.75 13.39
CA MET A 36 -15.26 12.32 13.27
C MET A 36 -14.19 11.96 14.30
N GLY A 37 -14.49 10.98 15.16
CA GLY A 37 -13.50 10.39 16.06
C GLY A 37 -12.57 9.43 15.32
N PRO A 38 -11.46 8.98 15.95
CA PRO A 38 -10.48 8.11 15.33
C PRO A 38 -11.06 6.76 14.86
N GLY A 39 -12.18 6.30 15.44
CA GLY A 39 -12.87 5.09 15.02
C GLY A 39 -13.78 5.27 13.80
N TYR A 40 -14.23 6.48 13.50
CA TYR A 40 -15.31 6.71 12.53
C TYR A 40 -14.97 6.23 11.11
N MET A 41 -13.81 6.66 10.60
CA MET A 41 -13.38 6.35 9.24
C MET A 41 -13.03 4.87 9.06
N PRO A 42 -12.28 4.22 9.97
CA PRO A 42 -12.10 2.76 9.93
C PRO A 42 -13.43 2.00 10.00
N MET A 43 -14.38 2.42 10.84
CA MET A 43 -15.66 1.72 10.97
C MET A 43 -16.45 1.75 9.66
N LEU A 44 -16.51 2.89 8.98
CA LEU A 44 -17.13 2.99 7.65
C LEU A 44 -16.44 2.09 6.63
N ALA A 45 -15.10 2.10 6.61
CA ALA A 45 -14.33 1.27 5.68
C ALA A 45 -14.61 -0.23 5.90
N PHE A 46 -14.64 -0.70 7.15
CA PHE A 46 -14.94 -2.11 7.44
C PHE A 46 -16.40 -2.47 7.17
N TRP A 47 -17.36 -1.58 7.39
CA TRP A 47 -18.75 -1.83 6.98
C TRP A 47 -18.90 -1.94 5.46
N ILE A 48 -18.24 -1.07 4.69
CA ILE A 48 -18.21 -1.15 3.23
C ILE A 48 -17.53 -2.44 2.79
N LEU A 49 -16.41 -2.80 3.42
CA LEU A 49 -15.68 -4.05 3.13
C LEU A 49 -16.54 -5.29 3.43
N LEU A 50 -17.28 -5.28 4.55
CA LEU A 50 -18.21 -6.35 4.92
C LEU A 50 -19.36 -6.46 3.91
N GLY A 51 -19.92 -5.32 3.49
CA GLY A 51 -20.95 -5.28 2.45
C GLY A 51 -20.45 -5.80 1.11
N LEU A 52 -19.25 -5.39 0.68
CA LEU A 52 -18.63 -5.87 -0.55
C LEU A 52 -18.31 -7.37 -0.47
N GLY A 53 -17.78 -7.84 0.67
CA GLY A 53 -17.56 -9.25 0.94
C GLY A 53 -18.84 -10.08 0.88
N ALA A 54 -19.95 -9.57 1.44
CA ALA A 54 -21.26 -10.21 1.35
C ALA A 54 -21.79 -10.26 -0.10
N ILE A 55 -21.59 -9.19 -0.88
CA ILE A 55 -21.94 -9.17 -2.31
C ILE A 55 -21.14 -10.23 -3.07
N VAL A 56 -19.82 -10.31 -2.88
CA VAL A 56 -18.97 -11.32 -3.53
C VAL A 56 -19.37 -12.73 -3.11
N LEU A 57 -19.71 -12.93 -1.82
CA LEU A 57 -20.22 -14.22 -1.33
C LEU A 57 -21.48 -14.63 -2.07
N LEU A 58 -22.43 -13.71 -2.25
CA LEU A 58 -23.65 -13.98 -3.00
C LEU A 58 -23.35 -14.30 -4.47
N LEU A 59 -22.51 -13.49 -5.13
CA LEU A 59 -22.12 -13.70 -6.53
C LEU A 59 -21.36 -15.03 -6.75
N SER A 60 -20.56 -15.44 -5.78
CA SER A 60 -19.83 -16.72 -5.80
C SER A 60 -20.74 -17.94 -5.92
N LEU A 61 -21.98 -17.86 -5.42
CA LEU A 61 -22.96 -18.96 -5.50
C LEU A 61 -23.56 -19.11 -6.92
N PHE A 62 -23.38 -18.11 -7.79
CA PHE A 62 -23.94 -18.06 -9.13
C PHE A 62 -22.90 -18.18 -10.26
N ASN A 63 -21.62 -17.92 -10.00
CA ASN A 63 -20.54 -17.97 -11.00
C ASN A 63 -19.91 -19.36 -11.15
N GLY A 64 -19.50 -19.71 -12.38
CA GLY A 64 -18.94 -21.02 -12.73
C GLY A 64 -17.60 -21.35 -12.03
N PRO A 65 -17.13 -22.61 -12.07
CA PRO A 65 -15.94 -23.03 -11.35
C PRO A 65 -14.67 -22.56 -12.08
N ASP A 66 -13.98 -21.59 -11.49
CA ASP A 66 -12.63 -21.23 -11.91
C ASP A 66 -11.60 -22.01 -11.07
N PRO A 67 -10.74 -22.85 -11.66
CA PRO A 67 -9.75 -23.62 -10.90
C PRO A 67 -8.74 -22.69 -10.23
N ILE A 68 -8.51 -22.87 -8.93
CA ILE A 68 -7.58 -22.05 -8.12
C ILE A 68 -6.16 -22.24 -8.66
N PRO A 69 -5.48 -21.16 -9.10
CA PRO A 69 -4.05 -21.26 -9.40
C PRO A 69 -3.34 -21.57 -8.08
N MET A 70 -2.75 -22.76 -8.00
CA MET A 70 -1.94 -23.14 -6.85
C MET A 70 -0.67 -22.31 -6.85
N TRP A 71 -0.27 -21.86 -5.68
CA TRP A 71 0.98 -21.15 -5.50
C TRP A 71 2.15 -22.06 -5.87
N THR A 72 3.04 -21.52 -6.69
CA THR A 72 4.25 -22.23 -7.08
C THR A 72 5.21 -22.18 -5.89
N GLY A 73 5.82 -23.31 -5.50
CA GLY A 73 6.80 -23.37 -4.39
C GLY A 73 7.83 -22.22 -4.33
N PRO A 74 8.43 -21.78 -5.46
CA PRO A 74 9.29 -20.59 -5.48
C PRO A 74 8.61 -19.28 -5.05
N GLU A 75 7.33 -19.06 -5.36
CA GLU A 75 6.61 -17.83 -4.99
C GLU A 75 6.48 -17.69 -3.46
N ILE A 76 6.22 -18.79 -2.77
CA ILE A 76 6.21 -18.84 -1.29
C ILE A 76 7.61 -18.58 -0.75
N GLY A 77 8.64 -19.17 -1.36
CA GLY A 77 10.03 -18.95 -1.00
C GLY A 77 10.43 -17.46 -1.09
N PHE A 78 10.04 -16.78 -2.16
CA PHE A 78 10.31 -15.34 -2.32
C PHE A 78 9.52 -14.47 -1.35
N LEU A 79 8.28 -14.83 -0.99
CA LEU A 79 7.55 -14.13 0.08
C LEU A 79 8.24 -14.25 1.44
N LEU A 80 8.64 -15.46 1.81
CA LEU A 80 9.36 -15.69 3.07
C LEU A 80 10.71 -14.97 3.05
N ALA A 81 11.42 -15.02 1.93
CA ALA A 81 12.67 -14.29 1.76
C ALA A 81 12.46 -12.76 1.85
N GLY A 82 11.36 -12.24 1.31
CA GLY A 82 10.99 -10.83 1.44
C GLY A 82 10.63 -10.44 2.87
N ALA A 83 9.87 -11.28 3.58
CA ALA A 83 9.53 -11.04 4.98
C ALA A 83 10.79 -11.08 5.88
N VAL A 84 11.65 -12.07 5.70
CA VAL A 84 12.91 -12.21 6.46
C VAL A 84 13.88 -11.10 6.08
N GLY A 85 14.07 -10.84 4.79
CA GLY A 85 14.96 -9.81 4.28
C GLY A 85 14.53 -8.40 4.67
N GLY A 86 13.23 -8.10 4.61
CA GLY A 86 12.68 -6.83 5.09
C GLY A 86 12.83 -6.65 6.59
N THR A 87 12.56 -7.69 7.38
CA THR A 87 12.75 -7.65 8.84
C THR A 87 14.23 -7.45 9.19
N ALA A 88 15.14 -8.19 8.54
CA ALA A 88 16.58 -8.04 8.73
C ALA A 88 17.07 -6.63 8.35
N ALA A 89 16.62 -6.10 7.21
CA ALA A 89 16.96 -4.76 6.77
C ALA A 89 16.47 -3.68 7.75
N GLY A 90 15.25 -3.83 8.29
CA GLY A 90 14.73 -2.93 9.31
C GLY A 90 15.52 -2.99 10.62
N LEU A 91 15.92 -4.18 11.06
CA LEU A 91 16.77 -4.35 12.26
C LEU A 91 18.17 -3.76 12.06
N VAL A 92 18.76 -3.95 10.88
CA VAL A 92 20.04 -3.34 10.54
C VAL A 92 19.93 -1.82 10.50
N ALA A 93 18.87 -1.28 9.88
CA ALA A 93 18.61 0.15 9.84
C ALA A 93 18.41 0.75 11.25
N ALA A 94 17.75 0.02 12.15
CA ALA A 94 17.57 0.43 13.55
C ALA A 94 18.90 0.52 14.32
N GLY A 95 19.91 -0.25 13.91
CA GLY A 95 21.26 -0.18 14.48
C GLY A 95 22.13 0.94 13.93
N MET A 96 21.70 1.65 12.88
CA MET A 96 22.49 2.71 12.25
C MET A 96 22.25 4.07 12.93
N PRO A 97 23.31 4.85 13.22
CA PRO A 97 23.15 6.20 13.74
C PRO A 97 22.60 7.16 12.66
N GLY A 98 21.88 8.20 13.10
CA GLY A 98 21.35 9.25 12.23
C GLY A 98 19.89 9.02 11.84
N TRP A 99 19.46 9.64 10.73
CA TRP A 99 18.07 9.59 10.25
C TRP A 99 17.57 8.16 9.99
N VAL A 100 18.45 7.26 9.58
CA VAL A 100 18.14 5.87 9.24
C VAL A 100 17.63 5.07 10.45
N GLY A 101 18.21 5.28 11.63
CA GLY A 101 17.82 4.62 12.88
C GLY A 101 16.76 5.35 13.69
N ALA A 102 16.32 6.54 13.24
CA ALA A 102 15.42 7.39 14.00
C ALA A 102 13.94 7.03 13.76
N GLY A 103 13.17 7.00 14.86
CA GLY A 103 11.71 6.88 14.81
C GLY A 103 11.22 5.65 14.03
N TRP A 104 10.38 5.88 13.02
CA TRP A 104 9.75 4.84 12.20
C TRP A 104 10.51 4.55 10.89
N ASN A 105 11.63 5.21 10.64
CA ASN A 105 12.43 5.05 9.41
C ASN A 105 12.97 3.63 9.23
N PRO A 106 13.45 2.93 10.29
CA PRO A 106 13.85 1.53 10.16
C PRO A 106 12.73 0.62 9.66
N LEU A 107 11.50 0.86 10.10
CA LEU A 107 10.33 0.09 9.66
C LEU A 107 9.98 0.39 8.21
N GLY A 108 10.03 1.66 7.80
CA GLY A 108 9.85 2.03 6.39
C GLY A 108 10.89 1.38 5.49
N ILE A 109 12.17 1.38 5.90
CA ILE A 109 13.28 0.76 5.14
C ILE A 109 13.09 -0.76 5.07
N GLY A 110 12.73 -1.39 6.18
CA GLY A 110 12.45 -2.83 6.21
C GLY A 110 11.30 -3.22 5.29
N LEU A 111 10.20 -2.47 5.31
CA LEU A 111 9.07 -2.68 4.41
C LEU A 111 9.47 -2.45 2.94
N PHE A 112 10.19 -1.38 2.64
CA PHE A 112 10.67 -1.08 1.29
C PHE A 112 11.54 -2.21 0.73
N VAL A 113 12.53 -2.66 1.51
CA VAL A 113 13.43 -3.76 1.12
C VAL A 113 12.66 -5.06 0.97
N GLY A 114 11.77 -5.39 1.91
CA GLY A 114 10.93 -6.58 1.83
C GLY A 114 10.07 -6.59 0.56
N CYS A 115 9.40 -5.48 0.24
CA CYS A 115 8.60 -5.35 -0.97
C CYS A 115 9.47 -5.46 -2.24
N MET A 116 10.67 -4.86 -2.25
CA MET A 116 11.60 -4.98 -3.38
C MET A 116 12.06 -6.42 -3.63
N ILE A 117 12.32 -7.20 -2.58
CA ILE A 117 12.72 -8.62 -2.70
C ILE A 117 11.59 -9.45 -3.32
N VAL A 118 10.34 -9.26 -2.89
CA VAL A 118 9.22 -10.04 -3.45
C VAL A 118 8.89 -9.61 -4.89
N SER A 119 9.13 -8.35 -5.24
CA SER A 119 8.83 -7.81 -6.57
C SER A 119 9.60 -8.49 -7.72
N VAL A 120 10.63 -9.28 -7.43
CA VAL A 120 11.38 -10.09 -8.40
C VAL A 120 10.48 -11.10 -9.12
N VAL A 121 9.44 -11.60 -8.46
CA VAL A 121 8.49 -12.53 -9.05
C VAL A 121 7.49 -11.76 -9.91
N LYS A 122 7.47 -12.02 -11.22
CA LYS A 122 6.62 -11.33 -12.20
C LYS A 122 5.13 -11.34 -11.83
N SER A 123 4.61 -12.42 -11.22
CA SER A 123 3.21 -12.52 -10.77
C SER A 123 2.86 -11.48 -9.68
N TRP A 124 3.81 -11.14 -8.83
CA TRP A 124 3.61 -10.30 -7.64
C TRP A 124 4.17 -8.88 -7.77
N ARG A 125 4.98 -8.66 -8.81
CA ARG A 125 5.66 -7.41 -9.13
C ARG A 125 4.76 -6.16 -9.01
N PRO A 126 3.56 -6.09 -9.60
CA PRO A 126 2.76 -4.87 -9.51
C PRO A 126 2.30 -4.55 -8.10
N LEU A 127 1.89 -5.57 -7.33
CA LEU A 127 1.43 -5.38 -5.95
C LEU A 127 2.56 -4.83 -5.06
N PHE A 128 3.72 -5.48 -5.08
CA PHE A 128 4.81 -5.09 -4.20
C PHE A 128 5.57 -3.84 -4.67
N LEU A 129 5.65 -3.54 -5.97
CA LEU A 129 6.25 -2.28 -6.42
C LEU A 129 5.39 -1.08 -6.04
N ILE A 130 4.06 -1.20 -6.09
CA ILE A 130 3.17 -0.13 -5.63
C ILE A 130 3.31 0.06 -4.12
N SER A 131 3.33 -1.03 -3.35
CA SER A 131 3.58 -0.95 -1.90
C SER A 131 4.95 -0.36 -1.58
N ALA A 132 6.00 -0.73 -2.32
CA ALA A 132 7.34 -0.18 -2.18
C ALA A 132 7.38 1.32 -2.54
N ALA A 133 6.65 1.76 -3.57
CA ALA A 133 6.55 3.18 -3.92
C ALA A 133 5.89 4.00 -2.80
N PHE A 134 4.89 3.44 -2.13
CA PHE A 134 4.23 4.10 -1.00
C PHE A 134 5.15 4.22 0.23
N THR A 135 5.89 3.17 0.57
CA THR A 135 6.85 3.22 1.68
C THR A 135 8.03 4.13 1.37
N LEU A 136 8.53 4.09 0.12
CA LEU A 136 9.58 4.98 -0.35
C LEU A 136 9.16 6.46 -0.32
N PHE A 137 7.91 6.77 -0.70
CA PHE A 137 7.36 8.11 -0.59
C PHE A 137 7.40 8.61 0.86
N GLY A 138 6.93 7.79 1.81
CA GLY A 138 6.95 8.13 3.24
C GLY A 138 8.36 8.38 3.78
N LEU A 139 9.33 7.58 3.34
CA LEU A 139 10.74 7.74 3.71
C LEU A 139 11.38 9.00 3.10
N LEU A 140 11.06 9.35 1.85
CA LEU A 140 11.71 10.47 1.16
C LEU A 140 11.08 11.82 1.46
N LEU A 141 9.81 11.85 1.90
CA LEU A 141 9.07 13.09 2.12
C LEU A 141 9.74 14.00 3.14
N GLU A 142 10.23 13.44 4.25
CA GLU A 142 10.87 14.22 5.32
C GLU A 142 12.25 14.79 4.93
N PRO A 143 13.20 14.01 4.34
CA PRO A 143 14.52 14.53 3.96
C PRO A 143 14.57 15.28 2.61
N LEU A 144 13.88 14.78 1.58
CA LEU A 144 14.01 15.30 0.20
C LEU A 144 12.84 16.18 -0.25
N GLY A 145 11.77 16.22 0.55
CA GLY A 145 10.58 16.99 0.25
C GLY A 145 9.64 16.33 -0.75
N LEU A 146 8.51 16.98 -0.96
CA LEU A 146 7.35 16.48 -1.69
C LEU A 146 7.64 16.16 -3.16
N MET A 147 8.33 17.05 -3.88
CA MET A 147 8.49 16.92 -5.34
C MET A 147 9.35 15.70 -5.70
N VAL A 148 10.43 15.47 -4.94
CA VAL A 148 11.30 14.30 -5.14
C VAL A 148 10.59 13.02 -4.71
N ALA A 149 9.84 13.05 -3.61
CA ALA A 149 9.06 11.89 -3.17
C ALA A 149 7.99 11.47 -4.20
N ILE A 150 7.26 12.43 -4.79
CA ILE A 150 6.29 12.15 -5.86
C ILE A 150 7.00 11.60 -7.11
N ALA A 151 8.08 12.25 -7.55
CA ALA A 151 8.77 11.83 -8.76
C ALA A 151 9.31 10.40 -8.65
N THR A 152 9.95 10.08 -7.53
CA THR A 152 10.50 8.73 -7.27
C THR A 152 9.40 7.67 -7.14
N SER A 153 8.29 7.96 -6.46
CA SER A 153 7.20 7.00 -6.29
C SER A 153 6.48 6.69 -7.61
N VAL A 154 6.28 7.70 -8.47
CA VAL A 154 5.70 7.52 -9.80
C VAL A 154 6.65 6.73 -10.71
N VAL A 155 7.95 7.06 -10.71
CA VAL A 155 8.95 6.34 -11.50
C VAL A 155 9.07 4.89 -11.06
N LEU A 156 9.09 4.63 -9.74
CA LEU A 156 9.14 3.26 -9.22
C LEU A 156 7.87 2.48 -9.58
N SER A 157 6.71 3.12 -9.49
CA SER A 157 5.43 2.51 -9.87
C SER A 157 5.35 2.24 -11.37
N ALA A 158 5.97 3.05 -12.23
CA ALA A 158 6.00 2.81 -13.67
C ALA A 158 6.69 1.50 -14.04
N PHE A 159 7.67 1.05 -13.24
CA PHE A 159 8.32 -0.26 -13.42
C PHE A 159 7.41 -1.45 -13.09
N ALA A 160 6.22 -1.23 -12.54
CA ALA A 160 5.20 -2.26 -12.36
C ALA A 160 4.55 -2.69 -13.67
N ASP A 161 4.53 -1.83 -14.70
CA ASP A 161 3.90 -2.10 -15.98
C ASP A 161 4.95 -2.43 -17.06
N GLU A 162 4.68 -3.44 -17.88
CA GLU A 162 5.55 -3.86 -18.98
C GLU A 162 5.43 -2.96 -20.22
N THR A 163 4.38 -2.11 -20.29
CA THR A 163 4.05 -1.29 -21.47
C THR A 163 4.31 0.21 -21.30
N HIS A 164 5.02 0.61 -20.23
CA HIS A 164 5.22 2.01 -19.90
C HIS A 164 6.01 2.77 -20.99
N LYS A 165 5.47 3.91 -21.43
CA LYS A 165 6.17 4.86 -22.32
C LYS A 165 6.90 5.89 -21.44
N PRO A 166 8.24 6.04 -21.53
CA PRO A 166 9.00 6.91 -20.63
C PRO A 166 8.57 8.38 -20.72
N VAL A 167 8.17 8.83 -21.90
CA VAL A 167 7.62 10.20 -22.10
C VAL A 167 6.28 10.38 -21.37
N GLY A 168 5.43 9.35 -21.34
CA GLY A 168 4.17 9.39 -20.60
C GLY A 168 4.38 9.44 -19.09
N VAL A 169 5.37 8.71 -18.58
CA VAL A 169 5.74 8.74 -17.15
C VAL A 169 6.27 10.13 -16.77
N LEU A 170 7.15 10.72 -17.58
CA LEU A 170 7.63 12.09 -17.33
C LEU A 170 6.50 13.13 -17.36
N GLY A 171 5.57 12.99 -18.31
CA GLY A 171 4.38 13.84 -18.36
C GLY A 171 3.51 13.69 -17.11
N LEU A 172 3.31 12.46 -16.63
CA LEU A 172 2.56 12.17 -15.40
C LEU A 172 3.25 12.75 -14.16
N VAL A 173 4.58 12.58 -14.04
CA VAL A 173 5.38 13.16 -12.96
C VAL A 173 5.23 14.68 -12.94
N ALA A 174 5.45 15.33 -14.09
CA ALA A 174 5.35 16.78 -14.19
C ALA A 174 3.93 17.28 -13.84
N PHE A 175 2.91 16.62 -14.36
CA PHE A 175 1.52 16.95 -14.08
C PHE A 175 1.17 16.79 -12.59
N LEU A 176 1.53 15.66 -11.99
CA LEU A 176 1.22 15.37 -10.59
C LEU A 176 1.98 16.31 -9.64
N CYS A 177 3.27 16.57 -9.91
CA CYS A 177 4.05 17.54 -9.17
C CYS A 177 3.45 18.96 -9.27
N ALA A 178 3.03 19.40 -10.46
CA ALA A 178 2.40 20.71 -10.65
C ALA A 178 1.05 20.80 -9.91
N LEU A 179 0.23 19.75 -9.97
CA LEU A 179 -1.05 19.69 -9.25
C LEU A 179 -0.83 19.75 -7.74
N CYS A 180 0.08 18.92 -7.20
CA CYS A 180 0.39 18.92 -5.77
C CYS A 180 0.96 20.27 -5.32
N TRP A 181 1.83 20.89 -6.11
CA TRP A 181 2.35 22.22 -5.83
C TRP A 181 1.24 23.27 -5.77
N ALA A 182 0.32 23.27 -6.75
CA ALA A 182 -0.81 24.19 -6.77
C ALA A 182 -1.73 23.99 -5.55
N VAL A 183 -2.11 22.75 -5.25
CA VAL A 183 -3.00 22.46 -4.11
C VAL A 183 -2.36 22.84 -2.78
N PHE A 184 -1.11 22.45 -2.54
CA PHE A 184 -0.50 22.66 -1.22
C PHE A 184 -0.04 24.09 -0.96
N ILE A 185 0.50 24.77 -1.97
CA ILE A 185 1.01 26.13 -1.79
C ILE A 185 -0.09 27.16 -2.01
N TYR A 186 -0.90 27.01 -3.07
CA TYR A 186 -1.88 28.03 -3.44
C TYR A 186 -3.21 27.86 -2.70
N GLU A 187 -3.70 26.64 -2.54
CA GLU A 187 -5.04 26.40 -1.99
C GLU A 187 -5.04 26.19 -0.47
N LEU A 188 -4.08 25.40 0.06
CA LEU A 188 -4.08 25.01 1.47
C LEU A 188 -3.19 25.90 2.38
N ASP A 189 -2.26 26.69 1.83
CA ASP A 189 -1.25 27.50 2.56
C ASP A 189 -0.50 26.70 3.66
N ILE A 190 -0.36 25.38 3.48
CA ILE A 190 0.34 24.51 4.44
C ILE A 190 1.83 24.47 4.09
N ARG A 191 2.69 24.63 5.11
CA ARG A 191 4.15 24.51 4.99
C ARG A 191 4.58 23.04 4.93
N VAL A 192 4.52 22.45 3.74
CA VAL A 192 5.14 21.15 3.44
C VAL A 192 6.52 21.37 2.83
N PRO A 193 7.58 20.62 3.19
CA PRO A 193 8.89 20.75 2.56
C PRO A 193 8.79 20.38 1.09
N VAL A 194 8.90 21.37 0.20
CA VAL A 194 8.74 21.18 -1.26
C VAL A 194 10.04 20.70 -1.90
N TRP A 195 11.16 21.18 -1.34
CA TRP A 195 12.53 20.97 -1.79
C TRP A 195 13.35 20.28 -0.69
N PRO A 196 14.46 19.62 -1.05
CA PRO A 196 15.31 18.95 -0.07
C PRO A 196 15.90 19.96 0.92
N VAL A 197 15.86 19.58 2.20
CA VAL A 197 16.35 20.39 3.31
C VAL A 197 17.66 19.78 3.80
N PHE A 198 18.75 20.15 3.13
CA PHE A 198 20.11 19.77 3.54
C PHE A 198 20.63 20.70 4.64
#